data_AF-A0A1Y5HYY0-F1
#
_entry.id   AF-A0A1Y5HYY0-F1
#
_cell.length_a   1.000
_cell.length_b   1.000
_cell.length_c   1.000
_cell.angle_alpha   90.00
_cell.angle_beta   90.00
_cell.angle_gamma   90.00
#
_symmetry.space_group_name_H-M   'P 1'
#
loop_
_entity.id
_entity.type
_entity.pdbx_description
1 polymer ?
#
loop_
_entity_poly.entity_id
_entity_poly.type
_entity_poly.pdbx_seq_one_letter_code
_entity_poly.pdbx_strand_id
1 'polypeptide(L)' 'MVKTIEDLETGCGDAQDLLDMAVEEDDEGAVDDIVAELDALEAQLAKLEFRRMFSNEMDPNNAYLDIQSGSGGTE' A
#
# COMPACT_ATOMS: atom_id res chain seq x y z
N MET A 1 -14.07 6.61 -4.50
CA MET A 1 -13.28 5.38 -4.64
C MET A 1 -12.58 5.33 -5.97
N VAL A 2 -13.25 5.63 -7.10
CA VAL A 2 -12.60 5.68 -8.43
C VAL A 2 -11.46 6.69 -8.49
N LYS A 3 -11.69 7.94 -8.06
CA LYS A 3 -10.67 9.00 -8.11
C LYS A 3 -9.35 8.66 -7.41
N THR A 4 -9.38 8.04 -6.23
CA THR A 4 -8.13 7.71 -5.50
C THR A 4 -7.31 6.64 -6.22
N ILE A 5 -7.95 5.70 -6.91
CA ILE A 5 -7.24 4.69 -7.70
C ILE A 5 -6.65 5.35 -8.96
N GLU A 6 -7.42 6.22 -9.63
CA GLU A 6 -6.92 6.99 -10.78
C GLU A 6 -5.71 7.86 -10.39
N ASP A 7 -5.80 8.58 -9.26
CA ASP A 7 -4.71 9.41 -8.73
C ASP A 7 -3.46 8.56 -8.41
N LEU A 8 -3.61 7.34 -7.89
CA LEU A 8 -2.51 6.40 -7.63
C LEU A 8 -1.89 5.86 -8.94
N GLU A 9 -2.71 5.50 -9.92
CA GLU A 9 -2.22 5.02 -11.22
C GLU A 9 -1.45 6.10 -11.97
N THR A 10 -1.99 7.32 -12.02
CA THR A 10 -1.30 8.47 -12.63
C THR A 10 -0.03 8.81 -11.86
N GLY A 11 -0.08 8.92 -10.52
CA GLY A 11 1.09 9.26 -9.72
C GLY A 11 2.22 8.23 -9.84
N CYS A 12 1.91 6.93 -9.87
CA CYS A 12 2.93 5.91 -10.09
C CYS A 12 3.52 5.95 -11.51
N GLY A 13 2.70 6.26 -12.52
CA GLY A 13 3.17 6.44 -13.90
C GLY A 13 4.11 7.62 -14.03
N ASP A 14 3.72 8.78 -13.48
CA ASP A 14 4.52 10.00 -13.50
C ASP A 14 5.84 9.80 -12.73
N ALA A 15 5.80 9.14 -11.56
CA ALA A 15 7.00 8.82 -10.78
C ALA A 15 7.98 7.91 -11.53
N GLN A 16 7.45 6.98 -12.34
CA GLN A 16 8.28 6.10 -13.17
C GLN A 16 8.98 6.88 -14.29
N ASP A 17 8.24 7.75 -14.99
CA ASP A 17 8.82 8.59 -16.05
C ASP A 17 9.87 9.56 -15.47
N LEU A 18 9.61 10.14 -14.29
CA LEU A 18 10.56 11.00 -13.57
C LEU A 18 11.82 10.25 -13.13
N LEU A 19 11.67 9.01 -12.67
CA LEU A 19 12.81 8.18 -12.25
C LEU A 19 13.73 7.85 -13.41
N ASP A 20 13.16 7.52 -14.58
CA ASP A 20 13.95 7.25 -15.78
C ASP A 20 14.80 8.48 -16.16
N MET A 21 14.23 9.68 -16.10
CA MET A 21 14.98 10.93 -16.33
C MET A 21 16.05 11.19 -15.25
N ALA A 22 15.72 11.02 -13.96
CA ALA A 22 16.67 11.23 -12.87
C ALA A 22 17.87 10.29 -12.94
N VAL A 23 17.65 9.03 -13.34
CA VAL A 23 18.73 8.05 -13.54
C VAL A 23 19.59 8.39 -14.76
N GLU A 24 18.98 8.87 -15.85
CA GLU A 24 19.75 9.34 -17.02
C GLU A 24 20.63 10.55 -16.69
N GLU A 25 20.18 11.41 -15.78
CA GLU A 25 20.88 12.62 -15.35
C GLU A 25 21.83 12.43 -14.16
N ASP A 26 21.87 11.22 -13.56
CA ASP A 26 22.62 10.89 -12.34
C ASP A 26 22.26 11.84 -11.16
N ASP A 27 20.99 12.23 -11.09
CA ASP A 27 20.44 13.16 -10.08
C ASP A 27 19.84 12.39 -8.89
N GLU A 28 20.70 12.07 -7.91
CA GLU A 28 20.28 11.40 -6.67
C GLU A 28 19.25 12.22 -5.87
N GLY A 29 19.28 13.56 -5.95
CA GLY A 29 18.33 14.41 -5.23
C GLY A 29 16.92 14.28 -5.79
N ALA A 30 16.79 14.22 -7.12
CA ALA A 30 15.52 13.93 -7.77
C ALA A 30 14.99 12.53 -7.41
N VAL A 31 15.87 11.53 -7.29
CA VAL A 31 15.48 10.18 -6.85
C VAL A 31 14.90 10.21 -5.43
N ASP A 32 15.54 10.92 -4.50
CA ASP A 32 15.04 11.05 -3.12
C ASP A 32 13.65 11.72 -3.07
N ASP A 33 13.43 12.75 -3.88
CA ASP A 33 12.13 13.43 -3.99
C ASP A 33 11.05 12.49 -4.54
N ILE A 34 11.37 11.67 -5.55
CA ILE A 34 10.45 10.66 -6.12
C ILE A 34 10.09 9.60 -5.07
N VAL A 35 11.06 9.13 -4.27
CA VAL A 35 10.80 8.19 -3.19
C VAL A 35 9.83 8.78 -2.16
N ALA A 36 10.01 10.04 -1.78
CA ALA A 36 9.11 10.71 -0.85
C ALA A 36 7.67 10.85 -1.41
N GLU A 37 7.53 11.03 -2.72
CA GLU A 37 6.22 11.04 -3.39
C GLU A 37 5.58 9.65 -3.40
N LEU A 38 6.35 8.60 -3.71
CA LEU A 38 5.88 7.21 -3.67
C LEU A 38 5.41 6.80 -2.27
N ASP A 39 6.12 7.19 -1.22
CA ASP A 39 5.71 6.96 0.18
C ASP A 39 4.34 7.59 0.48
N ALA A 40 4.07 8.77 -0.07
CA ALA A 40 2.78 9.45 0.09
C ALA A 40 1.65 8.74 -0.66
N LEU A 41 1.93 8.17 -1.84
CA LEU A 41 0.98 7.34 -2.60
C LEU A 41 0.72 6.02 -1.86
N GLU A 42 1.74 5.37 -1.32
CA GLU A 42 1.59 4.14 -0.53
C GLU A 42 0.72 4.36 0.71
N ALA A 43 0.90 5.47 1.43
CA ALA A 43 0.05 5.82 2.57
C ALA A 43 -1.44 5.98 2.19
N GLN A 44 -1.73 6.49 0.98
CA GLN A 44 -3.09 6.59 0.47
C GLN A 44 -3.68 5.23 0.12
N LEU A 45 -2.88 4.36 -0.50
CA LEU A 45 -3.26 2.98 -0.81
C LEU A 45 -3.59 2.21 0.47
N ALA A 46 -2.72 2.24 1.47
CA ALA A 46 -2.91 1.55 2.75
C ALA A 46 -4.23 1.94 3.43
N LYS A 47 -4.63 3.22 3.37
CA LYS A 47 -5.91 3.69 3.89
C LYS A 47 -7.11 3.10 3.13
N LEU A 48 -6.99 2.93 1.82
CA LEU A 48 -8.03 2.34 0.99
C LEU A 48 -8.16 0.84 1.24
N GLU A 49 -7.04 0.14 1.37
CA GLU A 49 -7.00 -1.28 1.74
C GLU A 49 -7.58 -1.50 3.13
N PHE A 50 -7.23 -0.67 4.11
CA PHE A 50 -7.79 -0.74 5.46
C PHE A 50 -9.32 -0.61 5.43
N ARG A 51 -9.87 0.33 4.65
CA ARG A 51 -11.33 0.48 4.51
C ARG A 51 -11.99 -0.73 3.83
N ARG A 52 -11.28 -1.41 2.93
CA ARG A 52 -11.79 -2.61 2.25
C ARG A 52 -11.77 -3.82 3.18
N MET A 53 -10.66 -4.01 3.91
CA MET A 53 -10.48 -5.11 4.86
C MET A 53 -11.40 -4.97 6.07
N PHE A 54 -11.54 -3.75 6.61
CA PHE A 54 -12.29 -3.46 7.84
C PHE A 54 -13.64 -2.80 7.55
N SER A 55 -14.48 -3.45 6.73
CA SER A 55 -15.79 -2.93 6.30
C SER A 55 -16.98 -3.47 7.09
N ASN A 56 -16.75 -4.39 8.03
CA ASN A 56 -17.78 -5.05 8.83
C ASN A 56 -17.93 -4.38 10.20
N GLU A 57 -19.15 -4.46 10.76
CA GLU A 57 -19.48 -3.83 12.05
C GLU A 57 -18.62 -4.32 13.22
N MET A 58 -18.07 -5.54 13.13
CA MET A 58 -17.28 -6.16 14.20
C MET A 58 -15.77 -5.91 14.09
N ASP A 59 -15.31 -5.35 12.97
CA ASP A 59 -13.88 -5.14 12.67
C ASP A 59 -13.12 -4.25 13.68
N PRO A 60 -13.75 -3.25 14.33
CA PRO A 60 -13.09 -2.48 15.39
C PRO A 60 -12.92 -3.23 16.72
N ASN A 61 -13.53 -4.40 16.89
CA ASN A 61 -13.54 -5.12 18.17
C ASN A 61 -12.33 -6.06 18.30
N ASN A 62 -11.91 -6.29 19.55
CA ASN A 62 -10.89 -7.30 19.85
C ASN A 62 -11.39 -8.69 19.45
N ALA A 63 -10.57 -9.43 18.71
CA ALA A 63 -10.87 -10.81 18.33
C ALA A 63 -10.49 -11.79 19.45
N TYR A 64 -11.35 -12.78 19.70
CA TYR A 64 -10.98 -13.98 20.45
C TYR A 64 -10.55 -15.05 19.46
N LEU A 65 -9.32 -15.52 19.56
CA LEU A 65 -8.77 -16.59 18.74
C LEU A 65 -8.67 -17.86 19.59
N ASP A 66 -9.43 -18.88 19.23
CA ASP A 66 -9.31 -20.22 19.80
C ASP A 66 -8.69 -21.15 18.75
N ILE A 67 -7.58 -21.81 19.12
CA ILE A 67 -6.85 -22.72 18.23
C ILE A 67 -7.11 -24.13 18.73
N GLN A 68 -7.90 -24.89 17.98
CA GLN A 68 -8.16 -26.30 18.27
C GLN A 68 -7.31 -27.19 17.36
N SER A 69 -6.56 -28.10 17.96
CA SER A 69 -5.93 -29.20 17.23
C SER A 69 -7.04 -30.04 16.58
N GLY A 70 -7.03 -30.19 15.25
CA GLY A 70 -7.98 -31.06 14.57
C GLY A 70 -7.86 -32.53 15.02
N SER A 71 -8.58 -33.45 14.37
CA SER A 71 -8.60 -34.87 14.78
C SER A 71 -7.31 -35.66 14.53
N GLY A 72 -6.19 -35.01 14.23
CA GLY A 72 -4.88 -35.63 14.02
C GLY A 72 -3.95 -35.31 15.20
N GLY A 73 -3.85 -36.23 16.16
CA GLY A 73 -2.83 -36.14 17.21
C GLY A 73 -1.45 -36.53 16.65
N THR A 74 -0.44 -35.69 16.94
CA THR A 74 1.01 -35.95 16.78
C THR A 74 1.56 -36.20 15.36
N GLU A 75 1.07 -35.51 14.32
CA GLU A 75 1.78 -35.41 13.02
C GLU A 75 2.60 -34.11 12.91
#